data_AF-A0A519CX15-F1
#
_entry.id   AF-A0A519CX15-F1
#
_cell.length_a   1.000
_cell.length_b   1.000
_cell.length_c   1.000
_cell.angle_alpha   90.00
_cell.angle_beta   90.00
_cell.angle_gamma   90.00
#
_symmetry.space_group_name_H-M   'P 1'
#
loop_
_entity.id
_entity.type
_entity.pdbx_description
1 polymer ?
#
loop_
_entity_poly.entity_id
_entity_poly.type
_entity_poly.pdbx_seq_one_letter_code
_entity_poly.pdbx_strand_id
1 'polypeptide(L)' 'MTIDTTDEYVDFFINLNMGEKVSLLSFVNNERMVLKQKLGNKTNQKEPIKKGIDILEGLISEIGKKGESEVLKKYQSKG' A
#
# COMPACT_ATOMS: atom_id res chain seq x y z
N MET A 1 -7.76 -3.33 9.06
CA MET A 1 -7.61 -2.14 8.22
C MET A 1 -8.39 -2.46 6.96
N THR A 2 -9.49 -1.74 6.74
CA THR A 2 -10.37 -1.92 5.59
C THR A 2 -9.97 -0.82 4.62
N ILE A 3 -8.89 -1.06 3.89
CA ILE A 3 -8.47 -0.17 2.81
C ILE A 3 -8.89 -0.90 1.55
N ASP A 4 -9.91 -0.35 0.89
CA ASP A 4 -10.52 -1.01 -0.26
C ASP A 4 -9.94 -0.47 -1.57
N THR A 5 -9.20 0.65 -1.53
CA THR A 5 -8.62 1.30 -2.71
C THR A 5 -7.17 1.74 -2.51
N THR A 6 -6.45 1.89 -3.62
CA THR A 6 -5.08 2.43 -3.64
C THR A 6 -5.03 3.88 -3.17
N ASP A 7 -6.03 4.70 -3.53
CA ASP A 7 -6.10 6.11 -3.14
C ASP A 7 -6.20 6.25 -1.61
N GLU A 8 -7.11 5.50 -0.95
CA GLU A 8 -7.22 5.47 0.52
C GLU A 8 -5.92 5.02 1.19
N TYR A 9 -5.20 4.08 0.59
CA TYR A 9 -3.92 3.60 1.12
C TYR A 9 -2.85 4.69 1.11
N VAL A 10 -2.72 5.39 -0.03
CA VAL A 10 -1.71 6.44 -0.20
C VAL A 10 -2.05 7.65 0.67
N ASP A 11 -3.32 8.01 0.78
CA ASP A 11 -3.77 9.06 1.70
C ASP A 11 -3.49 8.71 3.16
N PHE A 12 -3.76 7.47 3.57
CA PHE A 12 -3.41 7.00 4.91
C PHE A 12 -1.90 7.14 5.16
N PHE A 13 -1.06 6.71 4.22
CA PHE A 13 0.40 6.85 4.33
C PHE A 13 0.85 8.31 4.47
N ILE A 14 0.30 9.22 3.66
CA ILE A 14 0.62 10.66 3.73
C ILE A 14 0.21 11.24 5.09
N ASN A 15 -0.99 10.90 5.55
CA ASN A 15 -1.54 11.40 6.82
C ASN A 15 -0.81 10.86 8.06
N LEU A 16 -0.14 9.71 7.95
CA LEU A 16 0.70 9.19 9.04
C LEU A 16 1.93 10.08 9.33
N ASN A 17 2.30 10.97 8.41
CA ASN A 17 3.46 11.86 8.53
C ASN A 17 4.70 11.11 9.07
N MET A 18 5.05 10.00 8.41
CA MET A 18 6.10 9.06 8.84
C MET A 18 7.53 9.66 8.84
N GLY A 19 7.65 10.97 8.67
CA GLY A 19 8.90 11.72 8.48
C GLY A 19 9.54 11.44 7.13
N GLU A 20 10.55 12.23 6.76
CA GLU A 20 11.31 12.07 5.50
C GLU A 20 12.07 10.73 5.38
N LYS A 21 12.07 9.90 6.43
CA LYS A 21 12.90 8.69 6.51
C LYS A 21 12.22 7.44 5.95
N VAL A 22 10.90 7.43 5.80
CA VAL A 22 10.17 6.25 5.32
C VAL A 22 9.57 6.55 3.96
N SER A 23 10.05 5.85 2.94
CA SER A 23 9.51 5.93 1.60
C SER A 23 8.19 5.15 1.49
N LEU A 24 7.31 5.58 0.58
CA LEU A 24 6.04 4.88 0.31
C LEU A 24 6.33 3.43 -0.10
N LEU A 25 7.36 3.21 -0.92
CA LEU A 25 7.78 1.88 -1.35
C LEU A 25 8.15 0.98 -0.17
N SER A 26 8.90 1.50 0.81
CA SER A 26 9.29 0.71 1.99
C SER A 26 8.07 0.35 2.84
N PHE A 27 7.17 1.30 3.02
CA PHE A 27 5.92 1.10 3.75
C PHE A 27 5.03 0.04 3.11
N VAL A 28 4.80 0.14 1.80
CA VAL A 28 3.99 -0.81 1.02
C VAL A 28 4.60 -2.21 1.04
N ASN A 29 5.93 -2.32 0.92
CA ASN A 29 6.62 -3.60 0.98
C ASN A 29 6.48 -4.28 2.36
N ASN A 30 6.60 -3.50 3.44
CA ASN A 30 6.42 -4.00 4.79
C ASN A 30 5.00 -4.53 5.02
N GLU A 31 3.97 -3.76 4.65
CA GLU A 31 2.58 -4.19 4.81
C GLU A 31 2.27 -5.42 3.93
N ARG A 32 2.80 -5.48 2.71
CA ARG A 32 2.67 -6.65 1.82
C ARG A 32 3.24 -7.91 2.46
N MET A 33 4.41 -7.81 3.09
CA MET A 33 5.03 -8.95 3.80
C MET A 33 4.14 -9.42 4.95
N VAL A 34 3.61 -8.49 5.74
CA VAL A 34 2.70 -8.78 6.87
C VAL A 34 1.41 -9.44 6.38
N LEU A 35 0.80 -8.95 5.30
CA LEU A 35 -0.41 -9.54 4.72
C LEU A 35 -0.16 -10.95 4.17
N LYS A 36 0.98 -11.19 3.50
CA LYS A 36 1.35 -12.54 3.03
C LYS A 36 1.52 -13.53 4.18
N GLN A 37 2.14 -13.11 5.28
CA GLN A 37 2.24 -13.94 6.49
C GLN A 37 0.87 -14.23 7.10
N LYS A 38 0.00 -13.22 7.20
CA LYS A 38 -1.38 -13.38 7.69
C LYS A 38 -2.20 -14.31 6.79
N LEU A 39 -2.00 -14.28 5.47
CA LEU A 39 -2.66 -15.18 4.52
C LEU A 39 -2.26 -16.64 4.72
N GLY A 40 -0.98 -16.90 5.02
CA GLY A 40 -0.48 -18.22 5.37
C GLY A 40 -1.06 -18.77 6.68
N ASN A 41 -1.28 -17.89 7.66
CA ASN A 41 -1.69 -18.30 9.01
C ASN A 41 -3.22 -18.35 9.24
N LYS A 42 -4.05 -17.69 8.41
CA LYS A 42 -5.51 -17.61 8.63
C LYS A 42 -6.32 -18.40 7.59
N THR A 43 -7.28 -19.20 8.07
CA THR A 43 -8.22 -19.98 7.24
C THR A 43 -9.45 -19.20 6.76
N ASN A 44 -9.93 -18.20 7.52
CA ASN A 44 -11.30 -17.65 7.36
C ASN A 44 -11.35 -16.23 6.76
N GLN A 45 -10.23 -15.58 6.50
CA GLN A 45 -10.16 -14.18 6.02
C GLN A 45 -9.30 -14.04 4.76
N LYS A 46 -9.21 -15.10 3.94
CA LYS A 46 -8.28 -15.15 2.80
C LYS A 46 -8.62 -14.15 1.70
N GLU A 47 -9.90 -13.92 1.41
CA GLU A 47 -10.31 -13.02 0.32
C GLU A 47 -9.98 -11.54 0.57
N PRO A 48 -10.34 -10.92 1.73
CA PRO A 48 -9.94 -9.54 2.02
C PRO A 48 -8.42 -9.36 2.06
N ILE A 49 -7.69 -10.35 2.60
CA ILE A 49 -6.22 -10.29 2.65
C ILE A 49 -5.61 -10.34 1.25
N LYS A 50 -6.15 -11.18 0.35
CA LYS A 50 -5.72 -11.24 -1.05
C LYS A 50 -5.96 -9.91 -1.77
N LYS A 51 -7.17 -9.33 -1.64
CA LYS A 51 -7.47 -8.02 -2.23
C LYS A 51 -6.50 -6.94 -1.75
N GLY A 52 -6.20 -6.91 -0.45
CA GLY A 52 -5.19 -6.01 0.10
C GLY A 52 -3.81 -6.22 -0.54
N ILE A 53 -3.36 -7.48 -0.69
CA ILE A 53 -2.08 -7.79 -1.36
C ILE A 53 -2.09 -7.31 -2.81
N ASP A 54 -3.17 -7.52 -3.56
CA ASP A 54 -3.27 -7.11 -4.97
C ASP A 54 -3.17 -5.58 -5.13
N ILE A 55 -3.81 -4.81 -4.23
CA ILE A 55 -3.69 -3.35 -4.17
C ILE A 55 -2.22 -2.93 -3.96
N LEU A 56 -1.55 -3.55 -2.99
CA LEU A 56 -0.14 -3.24 -2.67
C LEU A 56 0.80 -3.62 -3.82
N GLU A 57 0.58 -4.76 -4.47
CA GLU A 57 1.38 -5.16 -5.64
C GLU A 57 1.17 -4.23 -6.84
N GLY A 58 -0.07 -3.76 -7.05
CA GLY A 58 -0.37 -2.73 -8.04
C GLY A 58 0.38 -1.43 -7.77
N LEU A 59 0.40 -0.97 -6.51
CA LEU A 59 1.10 0.23 -6.09
C LEU A 59 2.63 0.10 -6.22
N ILE A 60 3.21 -1.05 -5.84
CA ILE A 60 4.64 -1.35 -6.05
C ILE A 60 4.98 -1.29 -7.54
N SER A 61 4.14 -1.89 -8.40
CA SER A 61 4.34 -1.86 -9.84
C SER A 61 4.27 -0.44 -10.41
N GLU A 62 3.32 0.38 -9.91
CA GLU A 62 3.21 1.78 -10.34
C GLU A 62 4.44 2.60 -9.92
N ILE A 63 4.90 2.44 -8.67
CA ILE A 63 6.12 3.08 -8.17
C ILE A 63 7.34 2.66 -8.99
N GLY A 64 7.46 1.37 -9.33
CA GLY A 64 8.58 0.87 -10.15
C GLY A 64 8.58 1.42 -11.58
N LYS A 65 7.42 1.77 -12.14
CA LYS A 65 7.28 2.29 -13.51
C LYS A 65 7.42 3.81 -13.62
N LYS A 66 6.87 4.55 -12.64
CA LYS A 66 6.75 6.02 -12.68
C LYS A 66 7.68 6.72 -11.69
N GLY A 67 8.22 5.98 -10.73
CA GLY A 67 8.93 6.55 -9.60
C GLY A 67 7.97 7.00 -8.49
N GLU A 68 8.47 6.96 -7.26
CA GLU A 68 7.66 7.21 -6.06
C GLU A 68 7.10 8.64 -6.00
N SER A 69 7.89 9.63 -6.41
CA SER A 69 7.46 11.04 -6.39
C SER A 69 6.28 11.31 -7.32
N GLU A 70 6.24 10.72 -8.51
CA GLU A 70 5.11 10.88 -9.44
C GLU A 70 3.84 10.21 -8.91
N VAL A 71 3.99 9.03 -8.30
CA VAL A 71 2.90 8.33 -7.64
C VAL A 71 2.32 9.17 -6.51
N LEU A 72 3.15 9.67 -5.60
CA LEU A 72 2.71 10.53 -4.50
C LEU A 72 1.97 11.78 -5.01
N LYS A 73 2.52 12.47 -6.02
CA LYS A 73 1.87 13.64 -6.63
C LYS A 73 0.51 13.30 -7.25
N LYS A 74 0.41 12.17 -7.96
CA LYS A 74 -0.83 11.72 -8.61
C LYS A 74 -1.96 11.55 -7.59
N TYR A 75 -1.66 10.96 -6.43
CA TYR A 75 -2.66 10.72 -5.39
C TYR A 75 -2.92 11.96 -4.53
N GLN A 76 -1.91 12.80 -4.27
CA GLN A 76 -2.10 14.11 -3.60
C GLN A 76 -2.95 15.10 -4.40
N SER A 77 -2.88 15.07 -5.73
CA SER A 77 -3.60 16.02 -6.59
C SER A 77 -5.10 15.71 -6.76
N LYS A 78 -5.57 14.60 -6.18
CA LYS A 78 -6.98 14.19 -6.22
C LYS A 78 -7.77 14.59 -4.96
N GLY A 79 -7.11 15.18 -3.96
CA GLY A 79 -7.72 15.72 -2.74
C GLY A 79 -8.22 17.15 -2.90
#